data_AF-A0A1A8TAV3-F1
#
_entry.id   AF-A0A1A8TAV3-F1
#
_cell.length_a   1.000
_cell.length_b   1.000
_cell.length_c   1.000
_cell.angle_alpha   90.00
_cell.angle_beta   90.00
_cell.angle_gamma   90.00
#
_symmetry.space_group_name_H-M   'P 1'
#
loop_
_entity.id
_entity.type
_entity.pdbx_description
1 polymer ?
#
loop_
_entity_poly.entity_id
_entity_poly.type
_entity_poly.pdbx_seq_one_letter_code
_entity_poly.pdbx_strand_id
1 'polypeptide(L)'
;MQTFWAPSKIIVFFCIAFSILAVTTSYLGTRNPVLVLNENQILYLFSTSAQVLAGVYGLTLTGFIFFRNELSREEIEDETLVDAVESLKSRYFTLLVFVTVSSVVTLLLSNLAISYESSGTLLGTIIINSAQCAFITTLLAVTYFIFEVISPKRIERESRKLQNQVDPSRKETDRGSLEEFLKNYNQIEEIISTNGSKYQMATISVSSSKHRRHISNAKLSEMLFRNEKISESLYVKIRDLITLRNSIIHGAEPVVSEQIVRDSSIILDELSKAL
;
A
#
# COMPACT_ATOMS: atom_id res chain seq x y z
N MET A 1 -17.32 -0.82 -9.91
CA MET A 1 -17.00 -0.55 -8.49
C MET A 1 -16.08 -1.66 -7.99
N GLN A 2 -14.77 -1.45 -7.95
CA GLN A 2 -13.87 -2.39 -7.25
C GLN A 2 -13.86 -2.00 -5.77
N THR A 3 -14.37 -2.88 -4.91
CA THR A 3 -14.27 -2.70 -3.45
C THR A 3 -12.80 -2.78 -3.05
N PHE A 4 -12.27 -1.70 -2.47
CA PHE A 4 -10.88 -1.61 -2.05
C PHE A 4 -10.64 -2.43 -0.78
N TRP A 5 -9.93 -3.55 -0.91
CA TRP A 5 -9.55 -4.35 0.24
C TRP A 5 -8.20 -3.88 0.77
N ALA A 6 -8.12 -3.71 2.08
CA ALA A 6 -6.85 -3.48 2.77
C ALA A 6 -5.96 -4.73 2.58
N PRO A 7 -4.62 -4.58 2.57
CA PRO A 7 -3.70 -5.72 2.50
C PRO A 7 -4.03 -6.83 3.49
N SER A 8 -4.39 -6.46 4.72
CA SER A 8 -4.82 -7.42 5.75
C SER A 8 -6.02 -8.26 5.34
N LYS A 9 -7.04 -7.68 4.72
CA LYS A 9 -8.23 -8.42 4.24
C LYS A 9 -7.87 -9.38 3.11
N ILE A 10 -6.97 -8.98 2.22
CA ILE A 10 -6.47 -9.82 1.12
C ILE A 10 -5.68 -11.01 1.68
N ILE A 11 -4.79 -10.76 2.62
CA ILE A 11 -4.01 -11.80 3.31
C ILE A 11 -4.95 -12.80 4.00
N VAL A 12 -5.91 -12.30 4.78
CA VAL A 12 -6.91 -13.14 5.46
C VAL A 12 -7.70 -13.98 4.46
N PHE A 13 -8.10 -13.40 3.33
CA PHE A 13 -8.79 -14.13 2.28
C PHE A 13 -7.97 -15.29 1.72
N PHE A 14 -6.69 -15.06 1.38
CA PHE A 14 -5.83 -16.14 0.90
C PHE A 14 -5.57 -17.21 1.97
N CYS A 15 -5.40 -16.81 3.24
CA CYS A 15 -5.26 -17.76 4.34
C CYS A 15 -6.52 -18.62 4.52
N ILE A 16 -7.71 -18.02 4.49
CA ILE A 16 -8.99 -18.75 4.58
C ILE A 16 -9.16 -19.67 3.37
N ALA A 17 -8.89 -19.17 2.16
CA ALA A 17 -8.97 -19.97 0.95
C ALA A 17 -8.04 -21.19 1.01
N PHE A 18 -6.79 -21.00 1.47
CA PHE A 18 -5.86 -22.09 1.73
C PHE A 18 -6.41 -23.08 2.75
N SER A 19 -6.87 -22.63 3.91
CA SER A 19 -7.40 -23.52 4.95
C SER A 19 -8.60 -24.34 4.46
N ILE A 20 -9.54 -23.71 3.76
CA ILE A 20 -10.71 -24.40 3.20
C ILE A 20 -10.28 -25.44 2.17
N LEU A 21 -9.41 -25.07 1.22
CA LEU A 21 -8.91 -25.99 0.20
C LEU A 21 -8.15 -27.16 0.82
N ALA A 22 -7.24 -26.89 1.77
CA ALA A 22 -6.44 -27.92 2.43
C ALA A 22 -7.32 -28.91 3.22
N VAL A 23 -8.29 -28.42 4.00
CA VAL A 23 -9.20 -29.26 4.78
C VAL A 23 -10.10 -30.10 3.86
N THR A 24 -10.70 -29.48 2.84
CA THR A 24 -11.61 -30.18 1.93
C THR A 24 -10.89 -31.23 1.09
N THR A 25 -9.74 -30.91 0.50
CA THR A 25 -8.94 -31.86 -0.29
C THR A 25 -8.37 -32.99 0.56
N SER A 26 -7.90 -32.71 1.78
CA SER A 26 -7.42 -33.74 2.70
C SER A 26 -8.56 -34.67 3.19
N TYR A 27 -9.73 -34.11 3.47
CA TYR A 27 -10.92 -34.89 3.84
C TYR A 27 -11.36 -35.82 2.69
N LEU A 28 -11.39 -35.32 1.47
CA LEU A 28 -11.70 -36.14 0.29
C LEU A 28 -10.62 -37.19 0.05
N GLY A 29 -9.34 -36.81 0.13
CA GLY A 29 -8.19 -37.69 -0.11
C GLY A 29 -8.12 -38.88 0.85
N THR A 30 -8.58 -38.71 2.09
CA THR A 30 -8.57 -39.80 3.11
C THR A 30 -9.75 -40.76 2.98
N ARG A 31 -10.87 -40.35 2.37
CA ARG A 31 -12.05 -41.21 2.19
C ARG A 31 -12.13 -41.82 0.80
N ASN A 32 -12.04 -41.00 -0.24
CA ASN A 32 -12.19 -41.37 -1.63
C ASN A 32 -11.19 -40.56 -2.46
N PRO A 33 -9.92 -41.01 -2.57
CA PRO A 33 -8.91 -40.28 -3.31
C PRO A 33 -9.33 -40.17 -4.78
N VAL A 34 -9.50 -38.93 -5.25
CA VAL A 34 -9.83 -38.64 -6.66
C VAL A 34 -8.67 -39.01 -7.57
N LEU A 35 -7.44 -38.85 -7.07
CA LEU A 35 -6.21 -39.07 -7.82
C LEU A 35 -5.20 -39.78 -6.92
N VAL A 36 -4.72 -40.94 -7.37
CA VAL A 36 -3.70 -41.73 -6.68
C VAL A 36 -2.40 -41.58 -7.46
N LEU A 37 -1.38 -41.06 -6.80
CA LEU A 37 -0.07 -40.82 -7.38
C LEU A 37 0.91 -41.90 -6.90
N ASN A 38 1.86 -42.27 -7.76
CA ASN A 38 3.02 -43.06 -7.35
C ASN A 38 4.17 -42.17 -6.86
N GLU A 39 5.19 -42.79 -6.26
CA GLU A 39 6.37 -42.11 -5.69
C GLU A 39 7.04 -41.15 -6.68
N ASN A 40 7.32 -41.63 -7.89
CA ASN A 40 7.95 -40.82 -8.94
C ASN A 40 7.10 -39.60 -9.29
N GLN A 41 5.78 -39.78 -9.41
CA GLN A 41 4.86 -38.68 -9.71
C GLN A 41 4.82 -37.66 -8.58
N ILE A 42 4.86 -38.08 -7.32
CA ILE A 42 4.92 -37.18 -6.16
C ILE A 42 6.22 -36.38 -6.18
N LEU A 43 7.35 -37.05 -6.40
CA LEU A 43 8.66 -36.42 -6.51
C LEU A 43 8.69 -35.37 -7.64
N TYR A 44 8.23 -35.73 -8.84
CA TYR A 44 8.16 -34.81 -9.97
C TYR A 44 7.22 -33.65 -9.70
N LEU A 45 6.04 -33.91 -9.15
CA LEU A 45 5.04 -32.87 -8.88
C LEU A 45 5.58 -31.80 -7.92
N PHE A 46 6.16 -32.20 -6.79
CA PHE A 46 6.66 -31.25 -5.79
C PHE A 46 7.98 -30.59 -6.22
N SER A 47 8.85 -31.30 -6.95
CA SER A 47 10.07 -30.72 -7.51
C SER A 47 9.74 -29.65 -8.57
N THR A 48 8.84 -29.95 -9.51
CA THR A 48 8.40 -28.98 -10.52
C THR A 48 7.65 -27.81 -9.90
N SER A 49 6.79 -28.05 -8.90
CA SER A 49 6.08 -26.99 -8.17
C SER A 49 7.08 -26.01 -7.51
N ALA A 50 8.12 -26.53 -6.86
CA ALA A 50 9.16 -25.72 -6.25
C ALA A 50 9.94 -24.88 -7.27
N GLN A 51 10.31 -25.47 -8.41
CA GLN A 51 11.03 -24.76 -9.49
C GLN A 51 10.19 -23.64 -10.10
N VAL A 52 8.92 -23.92 -10.43
CA VAL A 52 7.98 -22.92 -10.97
C VAL A 52 7.79 -21.78 -9.97
N LEU A 53 7.55 -22.11 -8.70
CA LEU A 53 7.36 -21.12 -7.65
C LEU A 53 8.60 -20.25 -7.45
N ALA A 54 9.80 -20.84 -7.41
CA ALA A 54 11.05 -20.11 -7.29
C ALA A 54 11.29 -19.16 -8.48
N GLY A 55 11.04 -19.63 -9.71
CA GLY A 55 11.19 -18.83 -10.92
C GLY A 55 10.23 -17.64 -10.96
N VAL A 56 8.94 -17.89 -10.72
CA VAL A 56 7.91 -16.83 -10.71
C VAL A 56 8.15 -15.84 -9.57
N TYR A 57 8.56 -16.31 -8.39
CA TYR A 57 8.91 -15.44 -7.27
C TYR A 57 10.12 -14.56 -7.59
N GLY A 58 11.18 -15.11 -8.18
CA GLY A 58 12.36 -14.35 -8.59
C GLY A 58 12.01 -13.20 -9.54
N LEU A 59 11.22 -13.48 -10.59
CA LEU A 59 10.74 -12.46 -11.52
C LEU A 59 9.87 -11.40 -10.82
N THR A 60 9.01 -11.82 -9.90
CA THR A 60 8.13 -10.93 -9.13
C THR A 60 8.94 -9.98 -8.25
N LEU A 61 9.97 -10.48 -7.56
CA LEU A 61 10.86 -9.66 -6.73
C LEU A 61 11.63 -8.64 -7.58
N THR A 62 12.20 -9.07 -8.71
CA THR A 62 12.89 -8.17 -9.63
C THR A 62 11.94 -7.09 -10.16
N GLY A 63 10.74 -7.47 -10.60
CA GLY A 63 9.71 -6.54 -11.07
C GLY A 63 9.32 -5.51 -10.00
N PHE A 64 9.16 -5.96 -8.75
CA PHE A 64 8.87 -5.06 -7.63
C PHE A 64 9.99 -4.03 -7.38
N ILE A 65 11.26 -4.44 -7.46
CA ILE A 65 12.39 -3.50 -7.28
C ILE A 65 12.36 -2.40 -8.33
N PHE A 66 12.18 -2.75 -9.61
CA PHE A 66 12.06 -1.77 -10.69
C PHE A 66 10.87 -0.85 -10.48
N PHE A 67 9.72 -1.42 -10.14
CA PHE A 67 8.50 -0.67 -9.92
C PHE A 67 8.62 0.31 -8.73
N ARG A 68 9.25 -0.11 -7.63
CA ARG A 68 9.49 0.75 -6.47
C ARG A 68 10.39 1.95 -6.83
N ASN A 69 11.40 1.72 -7.66
CA ASN A 69 12.28 2.78 -8.13
C ASN A 69 11.51 3.75 -9.04
N GLU A 70 10.65 3.25 -9.92
CA GLU A 70 9.80 4.06 -10.78
C GLU A 70 8.84 4.95 -9.97
N LEU A 71 8.14 4.38 -8.99
CA LEU A 71 7.32 5.14 -8.05
C LEU A 71 8.13 6.23 -7.32
N SER A 72 9.36 5.92 -6.94
CA SER A 72 10.24 6.90 -6.28
C SER A 72 10.69 8.00 -7.23
N ARG A 73 10.76 7.74 -8.54
CA ARG A 73 11.03 8.77 -9.53
C ARG A 73 9.81 9.67 -9.74
N GLU A 74 8.62 9.09 -9.84
CA GLU A 74 7.34 9.85 -9.91
C GLU A 74 7.19 10.80 -8.70
N GLU A 75 7.59 10.37 -7.50
CA GLU A 75 7.63 11.21 -6.28
C GLU A 75 8.61 12.38 -6.36
N ILE A 76 9.78 12.18 -6.99
CA ILE A 76 10.78 13.23 -7.17
C ILE A 76 10.33 14.24 -8.24
N GLU A 77 9.63 13.77 -9.27
CA GLU A 77 9.10 14.60 -10.35
C GLU A 77 7.89 15.42 -9.89
N ASP A 78 7.03 14.87 -9.01
CA ASP A 78 5.87 15.56 -8.45
C ASP A 78 5.74 15.34 -6.93
N GLU A 79 6.11 16.36 -6.15
CA GLU A 79 6.09 16.36 -4.69
C GLU A 79 4.65 16.24 -4.12
N THR A 80 3.62 16.53 -4.91
CA THR A 80 2.22 16.36 -4.47
C THR A 80 1.79 14.89 -4.46
N LEU A 81 2.57 13.99 -5.06
CA LEU A 81 2.31 12.55 -5.07
C LEU A 81 2.87 11.80 -3.86
N VAL A 82 3.66 12.45 -3.01
CA VAL A 82 4.40 11.82 -1.90
C VAL A 82 3.52 10.91 -1.05
N ASP A 83 2.39 11.42 -0.55
CA ASP A 83 1.49 10.65 0.33
C ASP A 83 0.89 9.42 -0.39
N ALA A 84 0.48 9.58 -1.65
CA ALA A 84 -0.11 8.50 -2.44
C ALA A 84 0.94 7.43 -2.79
N VAL A 85 2.14 7.86 -3.17
CA VAL A 85 3.27 6.99 -3.52
C VAL A 85 3.78 6.23 -2.29
N GLU A 86 3.91 6.89 -1.13
CA GLU A 86 4.32 6.23 0.11
C GLU A 86 3.28 5.18 0.55
N SER A 87 1.99 5.49 0.43
CA SER A 87 0.90 4.54 0.70
C SER A 87 0.98 3.31 -0.23
N LEU A 88 1.21 3.52 -1.54
CA LEU A 88 1.43 2.44 -2.51
C LEU A 88 2.64 1.57 -2.15
N LYS A 89 3.78 2.20 -1.86
CA LYS A 89 5.02 1.49 -1.48
C LYS A 89 4.79 0.59 -0.27
N SER A 90 4.14 1.11 0.77
CA SER A 90 3.81 0.36 1.99
C SER A 90 2.83 -0.80 1.73
N ARG A 91 1.77 -0.53 0.96
CA ARG A 91 0.77 -1.53 0.52
C ARG A 91 1.45 -2.70 -0.19
N TYR A 92 2.27 -2.41 -1.20
CA TYR A 92 2.91 -3.43 -2.02
C TYR A 92 4.03 -4.15 -1.30
N PHE A 93 4.78 -3.47 -0.43
CA PHE A 93 5.75 -4.12 0.43
C PHE A 93 5.08 -5.16 1.34
N THR A 94 3.93 -4.82 1.93
CA THR A 94 3.17 -5.74 2.79
C THR A 94 2.71 -6.99 2.03
N LEU A 95 2.17 -6.82 0.81
CA LEU A 95 1.77 -7.94 -0.04
C LEU A 95 2.97 -8.77 -0.52
N LEU A 96 4.10 -8.14 -0.81
CA LEU A 96 5.33 -8.86 -1.18
C LEU A 96 5.82 -9.72 -0.01
N VAL A 97 5.87 -9.18 1.21
CA VAL A 97 6.25 -9.95 2.41
C VAL A 97 5.35 -11.16 2.59
N PHE A 98 4.03 -11.00 2.41
CA PHE A 98 3.09 -12.12 2.44
C PHE A 98 3.44 -13.17 1.37
N VAL A 99 3.61 -12.76 0.11
CA VAL A 99 3.99 -13.67 -0.99
C VAL A 99 5.31 -14.40 -0.70
N THR A 100 6.31 -13.71 -0.15
CA THR A 100 7.60 -14.30 0.23
C THR A 100 7.41 -15.37 1.30
N VAL A 101 6.70 -15.06 2.39
CA VAL A 101 6.46 -16.00 3.49
C VAL A 101 5.65 -17.21 3.01
N SER A 102 4.57 -16.99 2.25
CA SER A 102 3.78 -18.06 1.64
C SER A 102 4.60 -18.94 0.71
N SER A 103 5.53 -18.36 -0.06
CA SER A 103 6.43 -19.12 -0.93
C SER A 103 7.38 -20.01 -0.14
N VAL A 104 8.01 -19.48 0.91
CA VAL A 104 8.89 -20.25 1.80
C VAL A 104 8.12 -21.39 2.47
N VAL A 105 6.93 -21.10 3.03
CA VAL A 105 6.07 -22.13 3.65
C VAL A 105 5.71 -23.21 2.64
N THR A 106 5.34 -22.84 1.41
CA THR A 106 5.02 -23.80 0.34
C THR A 106 6.21 -24.69 -0.02
N LEU A 107 7.42 -24.14 -0.10
CA LEU A 107 8.63 -24.92 -0.35
C LEU A 107 8.90 -25.92 0.78
N LEU A 108 8.75 -25.49 2.03
CA LEU A 108 8.89 -26.37 3.20
C LEU A 108 7.84 -27.48 3.19
N LEU A 109 6.57 -27.16 2.90
CA LEU A 109 5.50 -28.15 2.78
C LEU A 109 5.76 -29.13 1.63
N SER A 110 6.32 -28.66 0.51
CA SER A 110 6.66 -29.51 -0.63
C SER A 110 7.78 -30.51 -0.28
N ASN A 111 8.81 -30.05 0.43
CA ASN A 111 9.86 -30.94 0.94
C ASN A 111 9.31 -31.94 1.98
N LEU A 112 8.40 -31.50 2.85
CA LEU A 112 7.75 -32.37 3.83
C LEU A 112 6.88 -33.42 3.15
N ALA A 113 6.17 -33.06 2.07
CA ALA A 113 5.36 -33.97 1.28
C ALA A 113 6.21 -35.07 0.62
N ILE A 114 7.38 -34.70 0.08
CA ILE A 114 8.35 -35.69 -0.43
C ILE A 114 8.84 -36.60 0.70
N SER A 115 9.18 -36.05 1.86
CA SER A 115 9.73 -36.83 2.97
C SER A 115 8.73 -37.83 3.57
N TYR A 116 7.43 -37.50 3.60
CA TYR A 116 6.39 -38.32 4.22
C TYR A 116 5.67 -39.26 3.25
N GLU A 117 5.99 -39.21 1.96
CA GLU A 117 5.38 -40.03 0.92
C GLU A 117 5.52 -41.53 1.22
N SER A 118 6.72 -41.98 1.59
CA SER A 118 7.01 -43.40 1.93
C SER A 118 6.26 -43.95 3.15
N SER A 119 5.63 -43.09 3.97
CA SER A 119 5.00 -43.51 5.22
C SER A 119 3.63 -44.19 5.03
N GLY A 120 2.93 -43.95 3.91
CA GLY A 120 1.59 -44.49 3.66
C GLY A 120 0.53 -44.10 4.71
N THR A 121 0.83 -43.10 5.55
CA THR A 121 -0.03 -42.70 6.68
C THR A 121 -1.11 -41.70 6.27
N LEU A 122 -2.15 -41.61 7.08
CA LEU A 122 -3.19 -40.57 6.99
C LEU A 122 -2.56 -39.16 7.03
N LEU A 123 -1.50 -39.00 7.83
CA LEU A 123 -0.71 -37.77 7.93
C LEU A 123 0.04 -37.45 6.62
N GLY A 124 0.60 -38.43 5.94
CA GLY A 124 1.18 -38.26 4.61
C GLY A 124 0.17 -37.73 3.59
N THR A 125 -1.05 -38.27 3.60
CA THR A 125 -2.14 -37.80 2.72
C THR A 125 -2.53 -36.35 3.01
N ILE A 126 -2.61 -35.96 4.28
CA ILE A 126 -2.89 -34.57 4.68
C ILE A 126 -1.78 -33.62 4.21
N ILE A 127 -0.52 -34.00 4.40
CA ILE A 127 0.63 -33.16 4.03
C ILE A 127 0.68 -32.96 2.51
N ILE A 128 0.54 -34.02 1.72
CA ILE A 128 0.57 -33.94 0.24
C ILE A 128 -0.52 -32.99 -0.27
N ASN A 129 -1.76 -33.16 0.20
CA ASN A 129 -2.87 -32.30 -0.21
C ASN A 129 -2.69 -30.85 0.26
N SER A 130 -2.22 -30.65 1.50
CA SER A 130 -1.94 -29.32 2.03
C SER A 130 -0.83 -28.62 1.25
N ALA A 131 0.24 -29.33 0.88
CA ALA A 131 1.34 -28.78 0.11
C ALA A 131 0.90 -28.36 -1.31
N GLN A 132 0.05 -29.16 -1.97
CA GLN A 132 -0.52 -28.80 -3.27
C GLN A 132 -1.48 -27.60 -3.18
N CYS A 133 -2.32 -27.54 -2.14
CA CYS A 133 -3.15 -26.37 -1.89
C CYS A 133 -2.29 -25.12 -1.66
N ALA A 134 -1.24 -25.23 -0.85
CA ALA A 134 -0.30 -24.12 -0.59
C ALA A 134 0.32 -23.61 -1.89
N PHE A 135 0.76 -24.51 -2.77
CA PHE A 135 1.30 -24.16 -4.09
C PHE A 135 0.29 -23.38 -4.94
N ILE A 136 -0.92 -23.90 -5.12
CA ILE A 136 -1.96 -23.24 -5.91
C ILE A 136 -2.29 -21.86 -5.32
N THR A 137 -2.50 -21.78 -4.01
CA THR A 137 -2.86 -20.51 -3.36
C THR A 137 -1.74 -19.49 -3.42
N THR A 138 -0.48 -19.92 -3.30
CA THR A 138 0.67 -19.01 -3.39
C THR A 138 0.83 -18.51 -4.82
N LEU A 139 0.65 -19.38 -5.83
CA LEU A 139 0.70 -18.98 -7.23
C LEU A 139 -0.38 -17.93 -7.54
N LEU A 140 -1.62 -18.13 -7.06
CA LEU A 140 -2.69 -17.16 -7.19
C LEU A 140 -2.40 -15.84 -6.45
N ALA A 141 -1.78 -15.90 -5.26
CA ALA A 141 -1.37 -14.71 -4.52
C ALA A 141 -0.30 -13.91 -5.28
N VAL A 142 0.68 -14.59 -5.90
CA VAL A 142 1.68 -13.97 -6.77
C VAL A 142 1.01 -13.32 -7.98
N THR A 143 0.12 -14.03 -8.67
CA THR A 143 -0.64 -13.49 -9.81
C THR A 143 -1.44 -12.25 -9.41
N TYR A 144 -2.14 -12.29 -8.26
CA TYR A 144 -2.87 -11.14 -7.73
C TYR A 144 -1.93 -9.96 -7.49
N PHE A 145 -0.79 -10.19 -6.84
CA PHE A 145 0.21 -9.15 -6.60
C PHE A 145 0.71 -8.51 -7.90
N ILE A 146 0.99 -9.32 -8.93
CA ILE A 146 1.41 -8.82 -10.25
C ILE A 146 0.33 -7.89 -10.83
N PHE A 147 -0.93 -8.32 -10.85
CA PHE A 147 -2.02 -7.50 -11.38
C PHE A 147 -2.23 -6.20 -10.59
N GLU A 148 -2.05 -6.26 -9.28
CA GLU A 148 -2.15 -5.09 -8.41
C GLU A 148 -1.06 -4.06 -8.73
N VAL A 149 0.20 -4.52 -8.85
CA VAL A 149 1.36 -3.65 -9.11
C VAL A 149 1.28 -2.99 -10.49
N ILE A 150 0.87 -3.72 -11.52
CA ILE A 150 0.77 -3.21 -12.90
C ILE A 150 -0.51 -2.40 -13.15
N SER A 151 -1.43 -2.33 -12.20
CA SER A 151 -2.75 -1.75 -12.44
C SER A 151 -2.67 -0.30 -12.94
N PRO A 152 -3.37 0.04 -14.03
CA PRO A 152 -3.43 1.42 -14.50
C PRO A 152 -4.10 2.30 -13.45
N LYS A 153 -3.72 3.59 -13.43
CA LYS A 153 -4.28 4.62 -12.52
C LYS A 153 -4.13 4.30 -11.03
N ARG A 154 -3.08 3.57 -10.65
CA ARG A 154 -2.76 3.23 -9.25
C ARG A 154 -2.65 4.43 -8.31
N ILE A 155 -2.02 5.51 -8.79
CA ILE A 155 -1.86 6.77 -8.03
C ILE A 155 -3.22 7.41 -7.83
N GLU A 156 -3.97 7.64 -8.92
CA GLU A 156 -5.34 8.17 -8.87
C GLU A 156 -6.23 7.39 -7.88
N ARG A 157 -6.07 6.06 -7.82
CA ARG A 157 -6.78 5.19 -6.87
C ARG A 157 -6.39 5.44 -5.42
N GLU A 158 -5.10 5.52 -5.10
CA GLU A 158 -4.67 5.81 -3.73
C GLU A 158 -4.93 7.27 -3.34
N SER A 159 -4.80 8.23 -4.25
CA SER A 159 -5.22 9.63 -4.05
C SER A 159 -6.71 9.72 -3.71
N ARG A 160 -7.59 9.02 -4.42
CA ARG A 160 -9.03 8.96 -4.10
C ARG A 160 -9.30 8.37 -2.71
N LYS A 161 -8.49 7.40 -2.28
CA LYS A 161 -8.62 6.78 -0.95
C LYS A 161 -8.19 7.75 0.15
N LEU A 162 -7.08 8.47 -0.02
CA LEU A 162 -6.64 9.53 0.89
C LEU A 162 -7.70 10.64 0.97
N GLN A 163 -8.25 11.06 -0.16
CA GLN A 163 -9.34 12.04 -0.21
C GLN A 163 -10.56 11.59 0.60
N ASN A 164 -10.98 10.32 0.51
CA ASN A 164 -12.11 9.81 1.29
C ASN A 164 -11.81 9.65 2.80
N GLN A 165 -10.53 9.57 3.19
CA GLN A 165 -10.14 9.52 4.60
C GLN A 165 -10.24 10.90 5.25
N VAL A 166 -9.84 11.94 4.51
CA VAL A 166 -9.85 13.33 5.01
C VAL A 166 -11.23 13.98 4.82
N ASP A 167 -11.95 13.66 3.74
CA ASP A 167 -13.29 14.17 3.44
C ASP A 167 -14.30 13.02 3.20
N PRO A 168 -14.74 12.32 4.27
CA PRO A 168 -15.69 11.22 4.16
C PRO A 168 -17.09 11.68 3.74
N SER A 169 -17.48 12.90 4.10
CA SER A 169 -18.82 13.48 3.88
C SER A 169 -19.07 13.93 2.44
N ARG A 170 -18.04 13.92 1.57
CA ARG A 170 -18.14 14.24 0.14
C ARG A 170 -19.30 13.54 -0.60
N LYS A 171 -19.69 12.34 -0.16
CA LYS A 171 -20.78 11.56 -0.78
C LYS A 171 -22.17 11.99 -0.31
N GLU A 172 -22.27 12.66 0.83
CA GLU A 172 -23.51 13.09 1.46
C GLU A 172 -23.78 14.56 1.11
N THR A 173 -24.28 14.79 -0.11
CA THR A 173 -25.12 15.93 -0.54
C THR A 173 -24.63 17.39 -0.42
N ASP A 174 -23.66 17.75 0.41
CA ASP A 174 -23.22 19.15 0.60
C ASP A 174 -21.87 19.42 -0.09
N ARG A 175 -21.93 19.69 -1.40
CA ARG A 175 -20.74 20.07 -2.19
C ARG A 175 -20.35 21.51 -1.87
N GLY A 176 -19.17 21.70 -1.30
CA GLY A 176 -18.57 23.01 -1.09
C GLY A 176 -17.99 23.58 -2.39
N SER A 177 -17.68 24.89 -2.37
CA SER A 177 -16.99 25.56 -3.47
C SER A 177 -15.51 25.16 -3.50
N LEU A 178 -15.11 24.43 -4.55
CA LEU A 178 -13.70 24.10 -4.80
C LEU A 178 -12.85 25.35 -4.97
N GLU A 179 -13.39 26.38 -5.64
CA GLU A 179 -12.67 27.63 -5.86
C GLU A 179 -12.36 28.34 -4.54
N GLU A 180 -13.33 28.38 -3.63
CA GLU A 180 -13.16 28.98 -2.31
C GLU A 180 -12.15 28.19 -1.46
N PHE A 181 -12.23 26.86 -1.48
CA PHE A 181 -11.23 25.99 -0.86
C PHE A 181 -9.81 26.26 -1.40
N LEU A 182 -9.64 26.30 -2.73
CA LEU A 182 -8.34 26.54 -3.35
C LEU A 182 -7.81 27.94 -3.04
N LYS A 183 -8.68 28.94 -2.99
CA LYS A 183 -8.31 30.30 -2.60
C LYS A 183 -7.81 30.35 -1.15
N ASN A 184 -8.54 29.76 -0.22
CA ASN A 184 -8.15 29.69 1.19
C ASN A 184 -6.83 28.91 1.35
N TYR A 185 -6.70 27.78 0.66
CA TYR A 185 -5.49 26.96 0.69
C TYR A 185 -4.27 27.71 0.13
N ASN A 186 -4.40 28.41 -1.00
CA ASN A 186 -3.29 29.17 -1.57
C ASN A 186 -2.78 30.26 -0.61
N GLN A 187 -3.67 30.89 0.16
CA GLN A 187 -3.28 31.85 1.19
C GLN A 187 -2.57 31.18 2.37
N ILE A 188 -3.07 30.02 2.83
CA ILE A 188 -2.40 29.20 3.84
C ILE A 188 -0.99 28.81 3.36
N GLU A 189 -0.86 28.35 2.11
CA GLU A 189 0.41 27.98 1.49
C GLU A 189 1.40 29.16 1.45
N GLU A 190 0.94 30.35 1.08
CA GLU A 190 1.76 31.56 1.09
C GLU A 190 2.26 31.91 2.49
N ILE A 191 1.39 31.81 3.52
CA ILE A 191 1.76 32.07 4.92
C ILE A 191 2.78 31.03 5.41
N ILE A 192 2.58 29.75 5.11
CA ILE A 192 3.49 28.66 5.48
C ILE A 192 4.83 28.84 4.77
N SER A 193 4.84 29.15 3.47
CA SER A 193 6.06 29.35 2.70
C SER A 193 6.86 30.54 3.21
N THR A 194 6.19 31.68 3.43
CA THR A 194 6.82 32.92 3.90
C THR A 194 7.39 32.79 5.31
N ASN A 195 6.69 32.11 6.22
CA ASN A 195 7.15 31.97 7.60
C ASN A 195 8.05 30.76 7.83
N GLY A 196 7.78 29.64 7.16
CA GLY A 196 8.58 28.43 7.23
C GLY A 196 9.97 28.59 6.62
N SER A 197 10.09 29.32 5.49
CA SER A 197 11.39 29.58 4.84
C SER A 197 12.36 30.39 5.72
N LYS A 198 11.86 31.21 6.65
CA LYS A 198 12.70 31.92 7.63
C LYS A 198 13.48 30.95 8.52
N TYR A 199 12.87 29.83 8.88
CA TYR A 199 13.51 28.78 9.70
C TYR A 199 14.41 27.86 8.86
N GLN A 200 14.13 27.72 7.56
CA GLN A 200 15.03 27.05 6.62
C GLN A 200 16.41 27.71 6.58
N MET A 201 16.47 29.05 6.60
CA MET A 201 17.74 29.79 6.59
C MET A 201 18.55 29.61 7.87
N ALA A 202 17.88 29.43 9.01
CA ALA A 202 18.54 29.22 10.31
C ALA A 202 19.22 27.84 10.44
N THR A 203 18.67 26.80 9.78
CA THR A 203 19.20 25.42 9.85
C THR A 203 20.29 25.12 8.81
N ILE A 204 20.35 25.86 7.70
CA ILE A 204 21.28 25.59 6.57
C ILE A 204 22.68 26.23 6.76
N SER A 205 22.95 26.89 7.88
CA SER A 205 24.26 27.52 8.15
C SER A 205 25.42 26.53 8.38
N VAL A 206 25.22 25.21 8.27
CA VAL A 206 26.24 24.20 8.60
C VAL A 206 26.57 23.18 7.49
N SER A 207 25.83 23.07 6.38
CA SER A 207 26.22 22.11 5.32
C SER A 207 26.02 22.60 3.89
N SER A 208 27.16 22.82 3.24
CA SER A 208 27.47 22.67 1.81
C SER A 208 26.40 23.05 0.78
N SER A 209 26.76 24.10 0.05
CA SER A 209 26.24 24.51 -1.24
C SER A 209 26.27 23.36 -2.29
N LYS A 210 25.15 22.65 -2.46
CA LYS A 210 24.74 22.10 -3.76
C LYS A 210 23.29 21.60 -3.67
N HIS A 211 22.43 22.25 -4.46
CA HIS A 211 20.99 22.04 -4.60
C HIS A 211 20.14 22.66 -3.49
N ARG A 212 19.63 23.87 -3.75
CA ARG A 212 18.44 24.40 -3.06
C ARG A 212 17.28 23.47 -3.40
N ARG A 213 17.13 22.38 -2.63
CA ARG A 213 15.93 21.55 -2.70
C ARG A 213 14.78 22.41 -2.20
N HIS A 214 13.78 22.62 -3.06
CA HIS A 214 12.48 23.10 -2.64
C HIS A 214 12.00 22.20 -1.49
N ILE A 215 11.52 22.79 -0.41
CA ILE A 215 11.04 22.04 0.76
C ILE A 215 9.51 21.97 0.63
N SER A 216 8.93 20.77 0.70
CA SER A 216 7.47 20.62 0.73
C SER A 216 6.81 21.49 1.81
N ASN A 217 5.60 21.96 1.52
CA ASN A 217 4.77 22.66 2.51
C ASN A 217 4.51 21.81 3.76
N ALA A 218 4.43 20.49 3.61
CA ALA A 218 4.33 19.56 4.74
C ALA A 218 5.55 19.71 5.68
N LYS A 219 6.76 19.75 5.14
CA LYS A 219 7.98 19.91 5.92
C LYS A 219 8.16 21.34 6.47
N LEU A 220 7.70 22.37 5.75
CA LEU A 220 7.65 23.74 6.29
C LEU A 220 6.66 23.86 7.46
N SER A 221 5.49 23.22 7.37
CA SER A 221 4.52 23.17 8.47
C SER A 221 5.09 22.43 9.69
N GLU A 222 5.86 21.36 9.46
CA GLU A 222 6.56 20.64 10.52
C GLU A 222 7.62 21.53 11.20
N MET A 223 8.36 22.34 10.42
CA MET A 223 9.32 23.30 10.98
C MET A 223 8.62 24.36 11.84
N LEU A 224 7.46 24.88 11.42
CA LEU A 224 6.69 25.83 12.22
C LEU A 224 6.23 25.22 13.54
N PHE A 225 5.78 23.95 13.52
CA PHE A 225 5.39 23.22 14.72
C PHE A 225 6.59 22.96 15.65
N ARG A 226 7.71 22.46 15.13
CA ARG A 226 8.94 22.20 15.91
C ARG A 226 9.52 23.45 16.57
N ASN A 227 9.27 24.62 16.01
CA ASN A 227 9.67 25.91 16.57
C ASN A 227 8.56 26.55 17.44
N GLU A 228 7.54 25.76 17.82
CA GLU A 228 6.42 26.15 18.69
C GLU A 228 5.63 27.37 18.18
N LYS A 229 5.62 27.61 16.86
CA LYS A 229 4.89 28.72 16.24
C LYS A 229 3.44 28.41 15.96
N ILE A 230 3.11 27.13 15.81
CA ILE A 230 1.75 26.64 15.65
C ILE A 230 1.51 25.51 16.66
N SER A 231 0.26 25.37 17.11
CA SER A 231 -0.12 24.28 18.01
C SER A 231 -0.12 22.93 17.29
N GLU A 232 -0.05 21.85 18.06
CA GLU A 232 -0.20 20.49 17.52
C GLU A 232 -1.54 20.30 16.79
N SER A 233 -2.62 20.86 17.33
CA SER A 233 -3.95 20.82 16.70
C SER A 233 -3.96 21.52 15.34
N LEU A 234 -3.32 22.68 15.21
CA LEU A 234 -3.24 23.43 13.96
C LEU A 234 -2.32 22.72 12.95
N TYR A 235 -1.22 22.13 13.41
CA TYR A 235 -0.33 21.33 12.57
C TYR A 235 -1.04 20.14 11.94
N VAL A 236 -1.83 19.37 12.71
CA VAL A 236 -2.60 18.23 12.19
C VAL A 236 -3.60 18.70 11.13
N LYS A 237 -4.37 19.75 11.41
CA LYS A 237 -5.34 20.33 10.46
C LYS A 237 -4.69 20.79 9.15
N ILE A 238 -3.53 21.45 9.23
CA ILE A 238 -2.78 21.90 8.04
C ILE A 238 -2.28 20.71 7.23
N ARG A 239 -1.77 19.67 7.90
CA ARG A 239 -1.32 18.45 7.23
C ARG A 239 -2.46 17.77 6.48
N ASP A 240 -3.63 17.64 7.11
CA ASP A 240 -4.82 17.06 6.49
C ASP A 240 -5.27 17.88 5.25
N LEU A 241 -5.23 19.22 5.32
CA LEU A 241 -5.50 20.09 4.17
C LEU A 241 -4.52 19.88 3.02
N ILE A 242 -3.21 19.77 3.31
CA ILE A 242 -2.17 19.53 2.30
C ILE A 242 -2.42 18.18 1.61
N THR A 243 -2.64 17.13 2.38
CA THR A 243 -2.95 15.79 1.85
C THR A 243 -4.24 15.81 1.03
N LEU A 244 -5.27 16.55 1.45
CA LEU A 244 -6.52 16.69 0.72
C LEU A 244 -6.32 17.40 -0.62
N ARG A 245 -5.65 18.56 -0.62
CA ARG A 245 -5.35 19.33 -1.84
C ARG A 245 -4.57 18.49 -2.84
N ASN A 246 -3.53 17.81 -2.37
CA ASN A 246 -2.72 16.92 -3.22
C ASN A 246 -3.54 15.76 -3.78
N SER A 247 -4.43 15.19 -2.97
CA SER A 247 -5.33 14.12 -3.38
C SER A 247 -6.39 14.56 -4.39
N ILE A 248 -6.84 15.82 -4.33
CA ILE A 248 -7.79 16.41 -5.30
C ILE A 248 -7.15 16.60 -6.67
N ILE A 249 -5.90 17.04 -6.73
CA ILE A 249 -5.20 17.31 -7.98
C ILE A 249 -4.98 16.03 -8.79
N HIS A 250 -4.70 14.91 -8.10
CA HIS A 250 -4.40 13.61 -8.72
C HIS A 250 -5.54 12.61 -8.66
N GLY A 251 -6.57 12.89 -7.87
CA GLY A 251 -7.82 12.16 -7.87
C GLY A 251 -8.67 12.59 -9.06
N ALA A 252 -9.23 11.64 -9.81
CA ALA A 252 -10.03 11.95 -11.01
C ALA A 252 -11.34 12.73 -10.77
N GLU A 253 -11.61 13.22 -9.57
CA GLU A 253 -12.79 14.02 -9.28
C GLU A 253 -12.48 15.11 -8.22
N PRO A 254 -12.39 16.38 -8.64
CA PRO A 254 -12.06 17.50 -7.76
C PRO A 254 -13.33 18.00 -7.04
N VAL A 255 -13.70 17.32 -5.95
CA VAL A 255 -14.87 17.67 -5.13
C VAL A 255 -14.46 17.75 -3.67
N VAL A 256 -14.98 18.76 -2.97
CA VAL A 256 -14.83 19.00 -1.53
C VAL A 256 -16.20 19.16 -0.89
N SER A 257 -16.36 18.74 0.36
CA SER A 257 -17.56 19.02 1.15
C SER A 257 -17.59 20.46 1.66
N GLU A 258 -18.78 20.98 1.96
CA GLU A 258 -18.94 22.32 2.53
C GLU A 258 -18.23 22.47 3.89
N GLN A 259 -18.21 21.39 4.68
CA GLN A 259 -17.49 21.35 5.95
C GLN A 259 -16.00 21.65 5.77
N ILE A 260 -15.35 21.04 4.76
CA ILE A 260 -13.94 21.28 4.45
C ILE A 260 -13.69 22.73 4.03
N VAL A 261 -14.61 23.36 3.31
CA VAL A 261 -14.48 24.78 2.93
C VAL A 261 -14.49 25.65 4.19
N ARG A 262 -15.42 25.42 5.11
CA ARG A 262 -15.48 26.14 6.39
C ARG A 262 -14.23 25.90 7.23
N ASP A 263 -13.79 24.64 7.33
CA ASP A 263 -12.59 24.27 8.08
C ASP A 263 -11.34 24.95 7.50
N SER A 264 -11.22 25.03 6.17
CA SER A 264 -10.13 25.76 5.51
C SER A 264 -10.10 27.25 5.88
N SER A 265 -11.27 27.89 6.00
CA SER A 265 -11.37 29.29 6.43
C SER A 265 -10.99 29.48 7.90
N ILE A 266 -11.38 28.55 8.77
CA ILE A 266 -11.03 28.57 10.20
C ILE A 266 -9.51 28.41 10.36
N ILE A 267 -8.91 27.46 9.64
CA ILE A 267 -7.47 27.22 9.67
C ILE A 267 -6.69 28.43 9.18
N LEU A 268 -7.16 29.10 8.13
CA LEU A 268 -6.55 30.34 7.64
C LEU A 268 -6.56 31.44 8.70
N ASP A 269 -7.67 31.64 9.41
CA ASP A 269 -7.78 32.63 10.49
C ASP A 269 -6.91 32.27 11.70
N GLU A 270 -6.91 31.00 12.13
CA GLU A 270 -6.05 30.48 13.20
C GLU A 270 -4.56 30.68 12.86
N LEU A 271 -4.16 30.35 11.62
CA LEU A 271 -2.77 30.48 11.16
C LEU A 271 -2.34 31.95 11.05
N SER A 272 -3.20 32.82 10.54
CA SER A 272 -2.94 34.26 10.41
C SER A 272 -2.82 34.96 11.77
N LYS A 273 -3.46 34.43 12.82
CA LYS A 273 -3.32 34.94 14.20
C LYS A 273 -2.06 34.46 14.89
N ALA A 274 -1.54 33.29 14.50
CA ALA A 274 -0.38 32.67 15.14
C ALA A 274 0.97 33.20 14.62
N LEU A 275 1.01 33.75 13.39
CA LEU A 275 2.23 34.13 12.66
C LEU A 275 2.20 35.59 12.20
#